data_AF-A0A5B7T0D9-F1
#
_entry.id   AF-A0A5B7T0D9-F1
#
_cell.length_a   1.000
_cell.length_b   1.000
_cell.length_c   1.000
_cell.angle_alpha   90.00
_cell.angle_beta   90.00
_cell.angle_gamma   90.00
#
_symmetry.space_group_name_H-M   'P 1'
#
loop_
_entity.id
_entity.type
_entity.pdbx_description
1 polymer ?
#
loop_
_entity_poly.entity_id
_entity_poly.type
_entity_poly.pdbx_seq_one_letter_code
_entity_poly.pdbx_strand_id
1 'polypeptide(L)' 'MLDLKKIRDRRIKKGISQEEMAKAIGRYSRTTYTRIENGEVSLKASELEALAKALDVPINYFFDDNSEKNSHKMLT' A
#
# COMPACT_ATOMS: atom_id res chain seq x y z
N MET A 1 -0.46 4.94 -10.10
CA MET A 1 0.71 4.21 -9.54
C MET A 1 0.39 3.78 -8.11
N LEU A 2 0.91 2.64 -7.64
CA LEU A 2 0.70 2.17 -6.25
C LEU A 2 1.50 3.04 -5.26
N ASP A 3 0.84 3.52 -4.22
CA ASP A 3 1.43 4.34 -3.16
C ASP A 3 1.68 3.50 -1.91
N LEU A 4 2.94 3.07 -1.74
CA LEU A 4 3.39 2.27 -0.60
C LEU A 4 3.35 3.05 0.72
N LYS A 5 3.41 4.38 0.67
CA LYS A 5 3.30 5.22 1.86
C LYS A 5 1.90 5.15 2.45
N LYS A 6 0.86 5.13 1.60
CA LYS A 6 -0.53 4.94 2.06
C LYS A 6 -0.73 3.60 2.77
N ILE A 7 -0.10 2.53 2.29
CA ILE A 7 -0.14 1.21 2.95
C ILE A 7 0.44 1.31 4.36
N ARG A 8 1.65 1.86 4.47
CA ARG A 8 2.36 2.02 5.75
C ARG A 8 1.59 2.89 6.74
N ASP A 9 1.13 4.06 6.29
CA ASP A 9 0.42 5.02 7.13
C ASP A 9 -0.90 4.44 7.64
N ARG A 10 -1.66 3.74 6.79
CA ARG A 10 -2.92 3.10 7.19
C ARG A 10 -2.67 1.96 8.16
N ARG A 11 -1.63 1.15 7.95
CA ARG A 11 -1.22 0.08 8.87
C ARG A 11 -0.93 0.63 10.27
N ILE A 12 -0.13 1.70 10.35
CA ILE A 12 0.20 2.36 11.62
C ILE A 12 -1.08 2.91 12.29
N LYS A 13 -1.97 3.56 11.53
CA LYS A 13 -3.26 4.08 12.06
C LYS A 13 -4.19 2.99 12.60
N LYS A 14 -4.17 1.78 12.02
CA LYS A 14 -4.91 0.61 12.54
C LYS A 14 -4.20 -0.06 13.72
N GLY A 15 -3.00 0.37 14.10
CA GLY A 15 -2.22 -0.23 15.18
C GLY A 15 -1.65 -1.61 14.83
N ILE A 16 -1.57 -1.96 13.54
CA ILE A 16 -1.11 -3.27 13.08
C ILE A 16 0.42 -3.25 12.93
N SER A 17 1.11 -4.19 13.56
CA SER A 17 2.55 -4.36 13.39
C SER A 17 2.90 -4.91 11.99
N GLN A 18 4.15 -4.73 11.56
CA GLN A 18 4.62 -5.33 10.31
C GLN A 18 4.54 -6.85 10.32
N GLU A 19 4.73 -7.49 11.49
CA GLU A 19 4.65 -8.94 11.62
C GLU A 19 3.22 -9.45 11.48
N GLU A 20 2.26 -8.79 12.13
CA GLU A 20 0.84 -9.12 11.99
C GLU A 20 0.37 -8.95 10.54
N MET A 21 0.79 -7.87 9.88
CA MET A 21 0.44 -7.66 8.48
C MET A 21 1.07 -8.71 7.56
N ALA A 22 2.34 -9.07 7.79
CA ALA A 22 3.02 -10.12 7.05
C ALA A 22 2.27 -11.46 7.13
N LYS A 23 1.76 -11.80 8.33
CA LYS A 23 0.94 -12.99 8.56
C LYS A 23 -0.41 -12.91 7.85
N ALA A 24 -1.03 -11.73 7.80
CA ALA A 24 -2.36 -11.53 7.20
C ALA A 24 -2.38 -11.68 5.68
N ILE A 25 -1.33 -11.27 4.96
CA ILE A 25 -1.39 -11.14 3.48
C ILE A 25 -0.81 -12.34 2.72
N GLY A 26 0.01 -13.17 3.37
CA GLY A 26 0.69 -14.27 2.66
C GLY A 26 1.66 -15.09 3.49
N ARG A 27 1.60 -14.99 4.83
CA ARG A 27 2.59 -15.60 5.75
C ARG A 27 4.03 -15.21 5.43
N TYR A 28 4.24 -13.93 5.19
CA TYR A 28 5.59 -13.38 5.05
C TYR A 28 6.29 -13.28 6.40
N SER A 29 7.63 -13.18 6.35
CA SER A 29 8.40 -12.71 7.49
C SER A 29 8.19 -11.21 7.69
N ARG A 30 8.37 -10.71 8.92
CA ARG A 30 8.39 -9.27 9.20
C ARG A 30 9.38 -8.52 8.29
N THR A 31 10.56 -9.09 8.06
CA THR A 31 11.60 -8.53 7.19
C THR A 31 11.13 -8.40 5.74
N THR A 32 10.48 -9.43 5.21
CA THR A 32 9.91 -9.37 3.85
C THR A 32 8.87 -8.27 3.74
N TYR A 33 8.02 -8.11 4.75
CA TYR A 33 7.03 -7.05 4.76
C TYR A 33 7.64 -5.63 4.86
N THR A 34 8.72 -5.45 5.60
CA THR A 34 9.49 -4.18 5.57
C THR A 34 9.96 -3.85 4.15
N ARG A 35 10.48 -4.84 3.43
CA ARG A 35 10.95 -4.68 2.05
C ARG A 35 9.82 -4.34 1.08
N ILE A 36 8.60 -4.84 1.35
CA ILE A 36 7.39 -4.43 0.61
C ILE A 36 7.11 -2.94 0.83
N GLU A 37 7.07 -2.47 2.07
CA GLU A 37 6.81 -1.04 2.36
C GLU A 37 7.91 -0.11 1.80
N ASN A 38 9.13 -0.62 1.62
CA ASN A 38 10.24 0.10 0.99
C ASN A 38 10.25 0.01 -0.55
N GLY A 39 9.38 -0.80 -1.15
CA GLY A 39 9.31 -0.99 -2.60
C GLY A 39 10.38 -1.92 -3.20
N GLU A 40 11.12 -2.64 -2.37
CA GLU A 40 12.11 -3.64 -2.80
C GLU A 40 11.48 -4.98 -3.19
N VAL A 41 10.24 -5.23 -2.74
CA VAL A 41 9.45 -6.42 -3.05
C VAL A 41 8.08 -5.99 -3.56
N SER A 42 7.73 -6.45 -4.75
CA SER A 42 6.43 -6.17 -5.37
C SER A 42 5.33 -7.03 -4.75
N LEU A 43 4.15 -6.42 -4.55
CA LEU A 43 2.94 -7.12 -4.16
C LEU A 43 2.24 -7.77 -5.37
N LYS A 44 1.71 -8.98 -5.18
CA LYS A 44 0.77 -9.62 -6.10
C LYS A 44 -0.64 -9.07 -5.89
N ALA A 45 -1.50 -9.24 -6.90
CA ALA A 45 -2.90 -8.80 -6.82
C ALA A 45 -3.64 -9.40 -5.60
N SER A 46 -3.48 -10.71 -5.34
CA SER A 46 -4.07 -11.38 -4.19
C SER A 46 -3.58 -10.83 -2.83
N GLU A 47 -2.34 -10.36 -2.77
CA GLU A 47 -1.76 -9.77 -1.55
C GLU A 47 -2.29 -8.36 -1.33
N LEU A 48 -2.54 -7.62 -2.42
CA LEU A 48 -3.15 -6.30 -2.37
C LEU A 48 -4.62 -6.39 -1.92
N GLU A 49 -5.36 -7.41 -2.37
CA GLU A 49 -6.70 -7.72 -1.87
C GLU A 49 -6.68 -8.04 -0.37
N ALA A 50 -5.72 -8.86 0.08
CA ALA A 50 -5.57 -9.19 1.49
C ALA A 50 -5.21 -7.95 2.33
N LEU A 51 -4.34 -7.08 1.82
CA LEU A 51 -4.01 -5.78 2.43
C LEU A 51 -5.24 -4.91 2.61
N ALA A 52 -6.04 -4.74 1.55
CA ALA A 52 -7.27 -3.96 1.58
C ALA A 52 -8.22 -4.46 2.66
N LYS A 53 -8.41 -5.79 2.73
CA LYS A 53 -9.24 -6.43 3.76
C LYS A 53 -8.70 -6.23 5.17
N ALA A 54 -7.40 -6.43 5.39
CA ALA A 54 -6.77 -6.28 6.71
C ALA A 54 -6.75 -4.83 7.20
N LEU A 55 -6.59 -3.87 6.28
CA LEU A 55 -6.56 -2.45 6.56
C LEU A 55 -7.94 -1.78 6.54
N ASP A 56 -8.97 -2.55 6.18
CA ASP A 56 -10.37 -2.11 6.15
C ASP A 56 -10.49 -0.82 5.32
N VAL A 57 -10.03 -0.93 4.08
CA VAL A 57 -10.07 0.10 3.04
C VAL A 57 -10.31 -0.57 1.68
N PRO A 58 -10.96 0.12 0.73
CA PRO A 58 -11.04 -0.38 -0.64
C PRO A 58 -9.64 -0.38 -1.30
N ILE A 59 -9.41 -1.27 -2.27
CA ILE A 59 -8.11 -1.42 -2.96
C ILE A 59 -7.63 -0.11 -3.60
N ASN A 60 -8.55 0.68 -4.14
CA ASN A 60 -8.27 1.99 -4.75
C ASN A 60 -7.63 2.98 -3.77
N TYR A 61 -7.78 2.80 -2.45
CA TYR A 61 -7.12 3.61 -1.43
C TYR A 61 -5.60 3.66 -1.59
N PHE A 62 -4.98 2.55 -2.05
CA PHE A 62 -3.54 2.47 -2.22
C PHE A 62 -3.04 3.12 -3.52
N PHE A 63 -3.94 3.58 -4.37
CA PHE A 63 -3.57 4.26 -5.61
C PHE A 63 -3.73 5.76 -5.42
N ASP A 64 -2.84 6.52 -6.04
CA ASP A 64 -2.98 7.97 -6.12
C ASP A 64 -3.76 8.31 -7.39
N ASP A 65 -4.78 9.17 -7.27
CA ASP A 65 -5.58 9.72 -8.38
C ASP A 65 -4.79 10.72 -9.23
N ASN A 66 -3.46 10.77 -9.12
CA ASN A 66 -2.58 11.62 -9.93
C ASN A 66 -2.43 11.11 -11.38
N SER A 67 -3.48 10.54 -11.97
CA SER A 67 -3.71 10.67 -13.41
C SER A 67 -4.31 12.06 -13.64
N GLU A 68 -3.56 12.95 -14.30
CA GLU A 68 -3.98 14.30 -14.75
C GLU A 68 -3.98 15.43 -13.70
N LYS A 69 -2.80 15.87 -13.26
CA LYS A 69 -2.58 17.29 -12.85
C LYS A 69 -1.38 17.92 -13.55
N ASN A 70 -1.13 17.56 -14.81
CA ASN A 70 -0.16 18.26 -15.65
C ASN A 70 -0.74 18.59 -17.04
N SER A 71 -1.82 19.34 -17.05
CA SER A 71 -2.44 19.90 -18.27
C SER A 71 -3.43 20.97 -17.80
N HIS A 72 -2.94 22.17 -17.47
CA HIS A 72 -3.64 23.48 -17.39
C HIS A 72 -2.86 24.45 -16.49
N LYS A 73 -1.59 24.72 -16.81
CA LYS A 73 -0.95 25.97 -16.42
C LYS A 73 0.23 26.27 -17.34
N MET A 74 -0.08 26.89 -18.48
CA MET A 74 0.76 27.92 -19.15
C MET A 74 0.10 28.27 -20.49
N LEU A 75 -0.77 29.28 -20.44
CA LEU A 75 -1.02 30.26 -21.49
C LEU A 75 -1.50 31.50 -20.74
N THR A 76 -0.55 32.22 -20.14
CA THR A 76 -0.68 33.63 -19.77
C THR A 76 0.62 34.29 -20.18
#